data_AF-A0A1S3HEB5-F1
#
_entry.id   AF-A0A1S3HEB5-F1
#
_cell.length_a   1.000
_cell.length_b   1.000
_cell.length_c   1.000
_cell.angle_alpha   90.00
_cell.angle_beta   90.00
_cell.angle_gamma   90.00
#
_symmetry.space_group_name_H-M   'P 1'
#
loop_
_entity.id
_entity.type
_entity.pdbx_description
1 polymer ?
#
loop_
_entity_poly.entity_id
_entity_poly.type
_entity_poly.pdbx_seq_one_letter_code
_entity_poly.pdbx_strand_id
1 'polypeptide(L)'
;MLVFLDIHSGFLQMFNHNSTLVKSRANSDIQYGRGVIAHNKSVTFYHHMDFYRSPNYTTAKKLATGISCFELIPSNINLICPSPTQIVSYLSVGCPKGRHLVLKRPAASEPCDTVDTYTIGKEHFLHLDGTSPTQDKVVHYDLVRLGCPVRVDSSHNFLPQLELYDGEEFVRPVTGNFILWEEQGRTDYSYNATMKQAGCHKVAQTWSQIRDEQGMLTDWGQGWGPWNYRSCFEETNTVIDSSLLQRPYQILNSTGVSWLQFPNTHDSMYTFRARIVDPNYSFCDLEISFAVQTYGAQHPEDLTVTMITVGGIMGAVLLGLLGSYFVYRKQTSQAFATRMMLVKMLHKEDHSHQRESPVPKKRTSVLGDIWS
;
A
#
# COMPACT_ATOMS: atom_id res chain seq x y z
N MET A 1 3.99 32.57 -15.06
CA MET A 1 3.60 33.99 -15.12
C MET A 1 4.85 34.77 -15.43
N LEU A 2 4.92 35.43 -16.58
CA LEU A 2 6.01 36.37 -16.90
C LEU A 2 5.52 37.79 -16.62
N VAL A 3 6.33 38.60 -15.94
CA VAL A 3 6.02 39.99 -15.57
C VAL A 3 7.03 40.88 -16.27
N PHE A 4 6.55 41.83 -17.08
CA PHE A 4 7.38 42.80 -17.77
C PHE A 4 7.11 44.20 -17.19
N LEU A 5 8.19 44.93 -16.90
CA LEU A 5 8.17 46.32 -16.46
C LEU A 5 8.77 47.19 -17.57
N ASP A 6 7.95 48.03 -18.18
CA ASP A 6 8.42 49.12 -19.06
C ASP A 6 8.31 50.45 -18.31
N ILE A 7 9.36 51.28 -18.39
CA ILE A 7 9.53 52.54 -17.65
C ILE A 7 9.30 53.75 -18.56
N HIS A 8 9.11 53.55 -19.87
CA HIS A 8 8.87 54.62 -20.85
C HIS A 8 7.54 54.41 -21.60
N SER A 9 7.03 55.47 -22.24
CA SER A 9 5.68 55.58 -22.84
C SER A 9 5.43 54.67 -24.07
N GLY A 10 6.08 53.52 -24.16
CA GLY A 10 5.86 52.49 -25.16
C GLY A 10 4.92 51.40 -24.65
N PHE A 11 4.21 50.74 -25.56
CA PHE A 11 3.46 49.52 -25.25
C PHE A 11 4.27 48.30 -25.68
N LEU A 12 4.36 47.26 -24.85
CA LEU A 12 4.95 45.99 -25.29
C LEU A 12 3.92 45.19 -26.10
N GLN A 13 4.26 44.82 -27.33
CA GLN A 13 3.50 43.88 -28.16
C GLN A 13 4.13 42.48 -28.07
N MET A 14 3.28 41.45 -28.08
CA MET A 14 3.73 40.06 -28.05
C MET A 14 3.13 39.32 -29.24
N PHE A 15 3.98 38.69 -30.03
CA PHE A 15 3.59 37.88 -31.17
C PHE A 15 3.81 36.41 -30.83
N ASN A 16 2.80 35.58 -31.12
CA ASN A 16 2.89 34.14 -30.99
C ASN A 16 2.91 33.53 -32.39
N HIS A 17 4.06 33.02 -32.77
CA HIS A 17 4.28 32.45 -34.11
C HIS A 17 3.66 31.06 -34.28
N ASN A 18 3.18 30.44 -33.20
CA ASN A 18 2.51 29.13 -33.23
C ASN A 18 1.36 29.05 -32.20
N SER A 19 0.26 29.77 -32.50
CA SER A 19 -0.90 29.95 -31.62
C SER A 19 -1.83 28.74 -31.54
N THR A 20 -1.64 27.74 -32.40
CA THR A 20 -2.38 26.47 -32.37
C THR A 20 -1.87 25.55 -31.27
N LEU A 21 -0.56 25.60 -30.98
CA LEU A 21 0.12 24.74 -30.01
C LEU A 21 -0.01 25.28 -28.58
N VAL A 22 0.15 26.59 -28.41
CA VAL A 22 -0.04 27.30 -27.13
C VAL A 22 -0.85 28.55 -27.36
N LYS A 23 -1.91 28.71 -26.58
CA LYS A 23 -2.64 29.97 -26.51
C LYS A 23 -2.08 30.84 -25.40
N SER A 24 -2.19 32.15 -25.57
CA SER A 24 -1.71 33.13 -24.61
C SER A 24 -2.80 34.15 -24.31
N ARG A 25 -2.99 34.50 -23.04
CA ARG A 25 -3.80 35.63 -22.59
C ARG A 25 -2.88 36.62 -21.89
N ALA A 26 -2.93 37.88 -22.32
CA ALA A 26 -2.19 38.95 -21.67
C ALA A 26 -3.12 39.82 -20.83
N ASN A 27 -2.65 40.26 -19.68
CA ASN A 27 -3.30 41.27 -18.84
C ASN A 27 -2.30 42.41 -18.59
N SER A 28 -2.77 43.65 -18.64
CA SER A 28 -1.93 44.84 -18.53
C SER A 28 -2.47 45.78 -17.46
N ASP A 29 -1.57 46.25 -16.59
CA ASP A 29 -1.84 47.28 -15.59
C ASP A 29 -0.87 48.45 -15.80
N ILE A 30 -1.33 49.67 -15.53
CA ILE A 30 -0.57 50.91 -15.74
C ILE A 30 -0.53 51.68 -14.43
N GLN A 31 0.68 51.94 -13.94
CA GLN A 31 0.91 52.66 -12.70
C GLN A 31 1.63 53.99 -12.97
N TYR A 32 1.14 55.04 -12.31
CA TYR A 32 1.69 56.39 -12.41
C TYR A 32 2.39 56.77 -11.11
N GLY A 33 3.66 57.17 -11.16
CA GLY A 33 4.38 57.62 -9.97
C GLY A 33 5.60 58.49 -10.26
N ARG A 34 5.71 59.65 -9.59
CA ARG A 34 6.87 60.57 -9.62
C ARG A 34 7.44 60.85 -11.03
N GLY A 35 6.57 61.10 -12.01
CA GLY A 35 6.99 61.40 -13.40
C GLY A 35 7.40 60.19 -14.23
N VAL A 36 7.24 58.98 -13.70
CA VAL A 36 7.47 57.70 -14.39
C VAL A 36 6.12 57.01 -14.63
N ILE A 37 5.96 56.45 -15.82
CA ILE A 37 4.84 55.58 -16.18
C ILE A 37 5.39 54.16 -16.22
N ALA A 38 4.83 53.27 -15.40
CA ALA A 38 5.19 51.87 -15.38
C ALA A 38 4.06 51.03 -15.99
N HIS A 39 4.37 50.29 -17.05
CA HIS A 39 3.45 49.32 -17.64
C HIS A 39 3.81 47.92 -17.16
N ASN A 40 2.90 47.28 -16.41
CA ASN A 40 3.03 45.90 -15.98
C ASN A 40 2.22 45.00 -16.91
N LYS A 41 2.89 44.12 -17.65
CA LYS A 41 2.24 43.13 -18.50
C LYS A 41 2.49 41.73 -17.99
N SER A 42 1.40 41.00 -17.72
CA SER A 42 1.42 39.59 -17.35
C SER A 42 0.86 38.73 -18.47
N VAL A 43 1.54 37.62 -18.79
CA VAL A 43 1.11 36.68 -19.83
C VAL A 43 0.93 35.29 -19.23
N THR A 44 -0.24 34.69 -19.51
CA THR A 44 -0.60 33.33 -19.15
C THR A 44 -0.71 32.47 -20.39
N PHE A 45 0.08 31.40 -20.43
CA PHE A 45 0.09 30.40 -21.49
C PHE A 45 -0.77 29.21 -21.10
N TYR A 46 -1.55 28.66 -22.03
CA TYR A 46 -2.42 27.50 -21.77
C TYR A 46 -2.69 26.69 -23.05
N HIS A 47 -3.07 25.42 -22.86
CA HIS A 47 -3.56 24.54 -23.92
C HIS A 47 -5.04 24.16 -23.64
N HIS A 48 -5.82 23.87 -24.69
CA HIS A 48 -7.24 23.48 -24.57
C HIS A 48 -7.53 22.07 -25.08
N MET A 49 -6.52 21.34 -25.53
CA MET A 49 -6.69 19.97 -26.01
C MET A 49 -7.15 19.07 -24.86
N ASP A 50 -8.28 18.40 -25.06
CA ASP A 50 -8.76 17.34 -24.17
C ASP A 50 -8.47 15.99 -24.84
N PHE A 51 -7.47 15.28 -24.33
CA PHE A 51 -7.01 14.02 -24.87
C PHE A 51 -7.99 12.86 -24.61
N TYR A 52 -8.90 12.97 -23.62
CA TYR A 52 -9.94 11.96 -23.40
C TYR A 52 -10.90 11.84 -24.58
N ARG A 53 -11.24 12.98 -25.18
CA ARG A 53 -12.22 13.07 -26.28
C ARG A 53 -11.58 12.94 -27.65
N SER A 54 -10.27 12.74 -27.69
CA SER A 54 -9.56 12.61 -28.96
C SER A 54 -9.80 11.22 -29.57
N PRO A 55 -10.20 11.13 -30.84
CA PRO A 55 -10.37 9.83 -31.51
C PRO A 55 -9.03 9.10 -31.69
N ASN A 56 -7.92 9.82 -31.72
CA ASN A 56 -6.58 9.24 -31.79
C ASN A 56 -5.62 10.01 -30.87
N TYR A 57 -5.46 9.48 -29.66
CA TYR A 57 -4.58 10.02 -28.62
C TYR A 57 -3.18 10.31 -29.15
N THR A 58 -2.55 9.35 -29.84
CA THR A 58 -1.16 9.46 -30.29
C THR A 58 -0.98 10.60 -31.29
N THR A 59 -1.89 10.73 -32.25
CA THR A 59 -1.85 11.82 -33.24
C THR A 59 -2.11 13.16 -32.57
N ALA A 60 -3.12 13.25 -31.71
CA ALA A 60 -3.43 14.49 -30.99
C ALA A 60 -2.29 14.94 -30.09
N LYS A 61 -1.63 14.02 -29.38
CA LYS A 61 -0.45 14.28 -28.56
C LYS A 61 0.69 14.82 -29.41
N LYS A 62 1.01 14.17 -30.53
CA LYS A 62 2.06 14.64 -31.46
C LYS A 62 1.79 16.06 -31.99
N LEU A 63 0.54 16.37 -32.32
CA LEU A 63 0.14 17.71 -32.79
C LEU A 63 0.20 18.76 -31.68
N ALA A 64 0.03 18.38 -30.42
CA ALA A 64 0.08 19.26 -29.25
C ALA A 64 1.51 19.45 -28.69
N THR A 65 2.49 18.69 -29.18
CA THR A 65 3.90 18.81 -28.76
C THR A 65 4.72 19.57 -29.79
N GLY A 66 5.62 20.43 -29.34
CA GLY A 66 6.50 21.21 -30.21
C GLY A 66 7.01 22.49 -29.54
N ILE A 67 7.61 23.36 -30.34
CA ILE A 67 8.15 24.64 -29.88
C ILE A 67 7.21 25.76 -30.36
N SER A 68 6.81 26.62 -29.43
CA SER A 68 6.10 27.85 -29.72
C SER A 68 7.03 29.03 -29.45
N CYS A 69 7.20 29.90 -30.44
CA CYS A 69 8.06 31.08 -30.36
C CYS A 69 7.23 32.30 -30.03
N PHE A 70 7.65 33.02 -28.99
CA PHE A 70 7.05 34.27 -28.56
C PHE A 70 8.03 35.40 -28.74
N GLU A 71 7.63 36.41 -29.48
CA GLU A 71 8.46 37.57 -29.75
C GLU A 71 7.87 38.79 -29.05
N LEU A 72 8.69 39.46 -28.26
CA LEU A 72 8.33 40.69 -27.55
C LEU A 72 8.99 41.88 -28.23
N ILE A 73 8.16 42.82 -28.69
CA ILE A 73 8.60 44.01 -29.43
C ILE A 73 7.97 45.26 -28.79
N PRO A 74 8.74 46.33 -28.53
CA PRO A 74 8.18 47.61 -28.13
C PRO A 74 7.39 48.25 -29.28
N SER A 75 6.24 48.85 -28.99
CA SER A 75 5.31 49.40 -29.99
C SER A 75 5.81 50.71 -30.61
N ASN A 76 6.70 51.44 -29.92
CA ASN A 76 7.26 52.69 -30.37
C ASN A 76 8.79 52.59 -30.39
N ILE A 77 9.34 52.57 -31.60
CA ILE A 77 10.79 52.61 -31.85
C ILE A 77 11.14 54.08 -32.07
N ASN A 78 11.52 54.80 -31.01
CA ASN A 78 12.00 56.18 -31.15
C ASN A 78 13.48 56.21 -31.52
N LEU A 79 13.89 57.26 -32.24
CA LEU A 79 15.28 57.57 -32.67
C LEU A 79 16.33 57.57 -31.54
N ILE A 80 15.91 57.56 -30.27
CA ILE A 80 16.77 57.63 -29.08
C ILE A 80 17.17 56.23 -28.58
N CYS A 81 16.46 55.17 -28.98
CA CYS A 81 16.85 53.79 -28.69
C CYS A 81 17.48 53.17 -29.95
N PRO A 82 18.80 52.96 -29.99
CA PRO A 82 19.45 52.30 -31.12
C PRO A 82 18.99 50.83 -31.16
N SER A 83 18.02 50.57 -32.03
CA SER A 83 17.40 49.27 -32.35
C SER A 83 16.57 48.66 -31.20
N PRO A 84 15.30 48.28 -31.43
CA PRO A 84 14.61 47.44 -30.47
C PRO A 84 15.37 46.10 -30.39
N THR A 85 15.86 45.74 -29.22
CA THR A 85 16.31 44.37 -28.98
C THR A 85 15.06 43.50 -29.02
N GLN A 86 14.78 42.88 -30.17
CA GLN A 86 13.77 41.84 -30.27
C GLN A 86 14.09 40.77 -29.22
N ILE A 87 13.21 40.59 -28.24
CA ILE A 87 13.38 39.53 -27.25
C ILE A 87 12.53 38.36 -27.73
N VAL A 88 13.20 37.35 -28.27
CA VAL A 88 12.56 36.10 -28.67
C VAL A 88 12.70 35.11 -27.52
N SER A 89 11.57 34.66 -27.00
CA SER A 89 11.47 33.57 -26.03
C SER A 89 10.90 32.34 -26.71
N TYR A 90 11.47 31.18 -26.40
CA TYR A 90 10.97 29.90 -26.90
C TYR A 90 10.30 29.14 -25.76
N LEU A 91 9.06 28.70 -25.99
CA LEU A 91 8.34 27.82 -25.09
C LEU A 91 8.29 26.43 -25.73
N SER A 92 8.98 25.47 -25.11
CA SER A 92 8.88 24.07 -25.49
C SER A 92 7.69 23.43 -24.78
N VAL A 93 6.74 22.90 -25.54
CA VAL A 93 5.60 22.13 -25.02
C VAL A 93 5.79 20.67 -25.34
N GLY A 94 5.79 19.85 -24.29
CA GLY A 94 5.91 18.41 -24.41
C GLY A 94 6.50 17.81 -23.16
N CYS A 95 7.13 16.65 -23.33
CA CYS A 95 7.81 15.97 -22.24
C CYS A 95 9.19 16.61 -22.01
N PRO A 96 9.45 17.21 -20.83
CA PRO A 96 10.78 17.72 -20.52
C PRO A 96 11.77 16.56 -20.34
N LYS A 97 13.04 16.85 -20.61
CA LYS A 97 14.12 15.85 -20.48
C LYS A 97 14.28 15.45 -19.01
N GLY A 98 14.43 14.16 -18.77
CA GLY A 98 14.64 13.62 -17.43
C GLY A 98 13.38 13.56 -16.57
N ARG A 99 12.19 13.84 -17.10
CA ARG A 99 10.94 13.66 -16.37
C ARG A 99 10.67 12.18 -16.15
N HIS A 100 10.53 11.77 -14.89
CA HIS A 100 10.28 10.38 -14.53
C HIS A 100 9.48 10.27 -13.23
N LEU A 101 8.99 9.07 -12.96
CA LEU A 101 8.29 8.74 -11.72
C LEU A 101 9.28 8.18 -10.71
N VAL A 102 9.03 8.46 -9.44
CA VAL A 102 9.75 7.89 -8.31
C VAL A 102 8.73 7.34 -7.31
N LEU A 103 8.96 6.15 -6.76
CA LEU A 103 8.16 5.62 -5.67
C LEU A 103 8.59 6.28 -4.36
N LYS A 104 7.67 6.94 -3.68
CA LYS A 104 7.93 7.53 -2.37
C LYS A 104 8.19 6.43 -1.34
N ARG A 105 9.32 6.54 -0.65
CA ARG A 105 9.71 5.62 0.42
C ARG A 105 9.48 6.25 1.80
N PRO A 106 9.20 5.43 2.83
CA PRO A 106 9.24 5.89 4.21
C PRO A 106 10.63 6.45 4.55
N ALA A 107 10.70 7.56 5.29
CA ALA A 107 11.96 8.23 5.63
C ALA A 107 12.91 7.38 6.50
N ALA A 108 12.40 6.34 7.14
CA ALA A 108 13.15 5.39 7.96
C ALA A 108 13.37 4.05 7.23
N SER A 109 13.59 4.07 5.91
CA SER A 109 13.91 2.84 5.18
C SER A 109 15.25 2.29 5.67
N GLU A 110 15.23 1.07 6.22
CA GLU A 110 16.40 0.30 6.59
C GLU A 110 17.41 0.19 5.43
N PRO A 111 18.71 -0.01 5.72
CA PRO A 111 19.70 -0.29 4.69
C PRO A 111 19.22 -1.45 3.82
N CYS A 112 19.37 -1.30 2.51
CA CYS A 112 18.89 -2.30 1.57
C CYS A 112 19.76 -3.54 1.66
N ASP A 113 19.20 -4.62 2.19
CA ASP A 113 19.81 -5.93 2.06
C ASP A 113 19.89 -6.29 0.57
N THR A 114 21.07 -6.70 0.12
CA THR A 114 21.29 -7.12 -1.27
C THR A 114 20.53 -8.43 -1.49
N VAL A 115 19.40 -8.33 -2.19
CA VAL A 115 18.66 -9.50 -2.69
C VAL A 115 19.20 -9.82 -4.08
N ASP A 116 19.78 -11.01 -4.25
CA ASP A 116 20.28 -11.45 -5.55
C ASP A 116 19.22 -12.20 -6.36
N THR A 117 18.48 -13.09 -5.70
CA THR A 117 17.44 -13.92 -6.34
C THR A 117 16.29 -14.16 -5.38
N TYR A 118 15.09 -14.33 -5.93
CA TYR A 118 13.91 -14.77 -5.19
C TYR A 118 13.15 -15.84 -5.98
N THR A 119 12.43 -16.69 -5.27
CA THR A 119 11.68 -17.80 -5.84
C THR A 119 10.18 -17.53 -5.75
N ILE A 120 9.45 -17.84 -6.83
CA ILE A 120 8.00 -17.78 -6.91
C ILE A 120 7.47 -19.21 -7.05
N GLY A 121 6.64 -19.65 -6.10
CA GLY A 121 5.98 -20.95 -6.17
C GLY A 121 5.07 -21.07 -7.40
N LYS A 122 5.08 -22.23 -8.05
CA LYS A 122 4.30 -22.50 -9.27
C LYS A 122 2.80 -22.21 -9.16
N GLU A 123 2.23 -22.29 -7.97
CA GLU A 123 0.83 -22.00 -7.68
C GLU A 123 0.49 -20.50 -7.65
N HIS A 124 1.50 -19.63 -7.62
CA HIS A 124 1.33 -18.19 -7.42
C HIS A 124 1.51 -17.34 -8.69
N PHE A 125 1.82 -17.96 -9.84
CA PHE A 125 1.96 -17.24 -11.10
C PHE A 125 1.37 -17.99 -12.29
N LEU A 126 1.06 -17.24 -13.35
CA LEU A 126 0.68 -17.77 -14.65
C LEU A 126 1.65 -17.29 -15.72
N HIS A 127 1.81 -18.08 -16.77
CA HIS A 127 2.47 -17.62 -17.98
C HIS A 127 1.64 -16.54 -18.68
N LEU A 128 2.27 -15.78 -19.58
CA LEU A 128 1.60 -14.71 -20.36
C LEU A 128 0.41 -15.22 -21.18
N ASP A 129 0.45 -16.48 -21.62
CA ASP A 129 -0.63 -17.17 -22.32
C ASP A 129 -1.76 -17.66 -21.38
N GLY A 130 -1.62 -17.44 -20.07
CA GLY A 130 -2.57 -17.86 -19.04
C GLY A 130 -2.40 -19.31 -18.57
N THR A 131 -1.39 -20.03 -19.04
CA THR A 131 -1.14 -21.42 -18.62
C THR A 131 -0.47 -21.50 -17.25
N SER A 132 -0.77 -22.56 -16.51
CA SER A 132 -0.16 -22.81 -15.20
C SER A 132 1.22 -23.46 -15.33
N PRO A 133 2.22 -22.99 -14.58
CA PRO A 133 3.58 -23.53 -14.61
C PRO A 133 3.66 -24.89 -13.89
N THR A 134 4.70 -25.67 -14.22
CA THR A 134 4.95 -26.99 -13.61
C THR A 134 5.98 -26.96 -12.49
N GLN A 135 6.84 -25.94 -12.47
CA GLN A 135 7.95 -25.77 -11.52
C GLN A 135 8.02 -24.34 -11.02
N ASP A 136 8.66 -24.16 -9.86
CA ASP A 136 8.89 -22.86 -9.26
C ASP A 136 9.83 -22.03 -10.14
N LYS A 137 9.62 -20.71 -10.11
CA LYS A 137 10.39 -19.76 -10.92
C LYS A 137 11.40 -19.05 -10.04
N VAL A 138 12.68 -19.23 -10.33
CA VAL A 138 13.77 -18.44 -9.72
C VAL A 138 13.99 -17.19 -10.57
N VAL A 139 13.91 -16.02 -9.95
CA VAL A 139 14.04 -14.73 -10.61
C VAL A 139 15.25 -13.99 -10.05
N HIS A 140 16.09 -13.47 -10.94
CA HIS A 140 17.20 -12.59 -10.56
C HIS A 140 16.69 -11.17 -10.30
N TYR A 141 17.10 -10.59 -9.19
CA TYR A 141 16.64 -9.29 -8.75
C TYR A 141 17.53 -8.17 -9.32
N ASP A 142 16.93 -7.28 -10.09
CA ASP A 142 17.62 -6.12 -10.66
C ASP A 142 17.54 -4.92 -9.72
N LEU A 143 18.52 -4.80 -8.82
CA LEU A 143 18.61 -3.72 -7.84
C LEU A 143 18.75 -2.33 -8.50
N VAL A 144 19.39 -2.24 -9.67
CA VAL A 144 19.60 -0.96 -10.36
C VAL A 144 18.29 -0.43 -10.91
N ARG A 145 17.47 -1.31 -11.51
CA ARG A 145 16.19 -0.92 -12.11
C ARG A 145 15.06 -0.79 -11.09
N LEU A 146 14.96 -1.72 -10.14
CA LEU A 146 13.85 -1.78 -9.18
C LEU A 146 14.11 -0.95 -7.91
N GLY A 147 15.37 -0.57 -7.69
CA GLY A 147 15.81 -0.03 -6.42
C GLY A 147 15.64 -1.05 -5.30
N CYS A 148 15.55 -0.60 -4.06
CA CYS A 148 15.31 -1.46 -2.93
C CYS A 148 13.82 -1.83 -2.80
N PRO A 149 13.50 -3.08 -2.44
CA PRO A 149 12.13 -3.48 -2.17
C PRO A 149 11.51 -2.66 -1.03
N VAL A 150 10.26 -2.24 -1.22
CA VAL A 150 9.47 -1.64 -0.12
C VAL A 150 8.91 -2.77 0.73
N ARG A 151 9.21 -2.76 2.03
CA ARG A 151 8.67 -3.74 2.97
C ARG A 151 7.25 -3.40 3.36
N VAL A 152 6.33 -4.34 3.20
CA VAL A 152 4.90 -4.20 3.51
C VAL A 152 4.47 -5.36 4.39
N ASP A 153 3.79 -5.08 5.48
CA ASP A 153 3.16 -6.13 6.28
C ASP A 153 1.99 -6.73 5.47
N SER A 154 2.00 -8.04 5.27
CA SER A 154 0.97 -8.75 4.48
C SER A 154 -0.45 -8.45 4.98
N SER A 155 -0.61 -8.22 6.30
CA SER A 155 -1.91 -7.92 6.91
C SER A 155 -2.47 -6.54 6.56
N HIS A 156 -1.65 -5.65 6.02
CA HIS A 156 -2.03 -4.28 5.66
C HIS A 156 -2.13 -4.09 4.15
N ASN A 157 -3.12 -3.32 3.73
CA ASN A 157 -3.25 -2.91 2.34
C ASN A 157 -2.14 -1.89 1.99
N PHE A 158 -1.69 -1.91 0.74
CA PHE A 158 -0.61 -1.07 0.24
C PHE A 158 -1.07 -0.20 -0.92
N LEU A 159 -0.86 1.11 -0.80
CA LEU A 159 -1.06 2.07 -1.87
C LEU A 159 0.29 2.69 -2.27
N PRO A 160 0.81 2.41 -3.48
CA PRO A 160 2.02 3.05 -3.97
C PRO A 160 1.83 4.56 -4.08
N GLN A 161 2.62 5.33 -3.35
CA GLN A 161 2.67 6.78 -3.49
C GLN A 161 3.73 7.15 -4.52
N LEU A 162 3.29 7.62 -5.68
CA LEU A 162 4.19 8.01 -6.77
C LEU A 162 4.43 9.52 -6.73
N GLU A 163 5.66 9.93 -7.05
CA GLU A 163 6.10 11.31 -7.13
C GLU A 163 6.69 11.58 -8.52
N LEU A 164 6.53 12.80 -9.02
CA LEU A 164 7.04 13.24 -10.31
C LEU A 164 8.32 14.05 -10.10
N TYR A 165 9.38 13.67 -10.81
CA TYR A 165 10.67 14.34 -10.78
C TYR A 165 11.07 14.79 -12.18
N ASP A 166 11.80 15.91 -12.25
CA ASP A 166 12.49 16.39 -13.45
C ASP A 166 14.01 16.35 -13.16
N GLY A 167 14.67 15.26 -13.58
CA GLY A 167 16.03 14.98 -13.09
C GLY A 167 16.01 14.70 -11.59
N GLU A 168 16.78 15.44 -10.81
CA GLU A 168 16.82 15.27 -9.34
C GLU A 168 15.80 16.16 -8.60
N GLU A 169 15.10 17.04 -9.32
CA GLU A 169 14.16 18.00 -8.72
C GLU A 169 12.77 17.39 -8.56
N PHE A 170 12.28 17.36 -7.33
CA PHE A 170 10.89 17.01 -7.03
C PHE A 170 9.94 18.05 -7.61
N VAL A 171 9.01 17.62 -8.46
CA VAL A 171 7.99 18.49 -9.07
C VAL A 171 6.72 18.50 -8.23
N ARG A 172 6.12 17.32 -8.01
CA ARG A 172 4.86 17.16 -7.26
C ARG A 172 4.51 15.68 -7.01
N PRO A 173 3.61 15.38 -6.06
CA PRO A 173 2.99 14.06 -5.95
C PRO A 173 2.11 13.76 -7.18
N VAL A 174 2.02 12.48 -7.54
CA VAL A 174 1.19 12.02 -8.66
C VAL A 174 -0.26 11.89 -8.24
N THR A 175 -1.11 12.75 -8.77
CA THR A 175 -2.56 12.74 -8.54
C THR A 175 -3.35 12.09 -9.68
N GLY A 176 -2.68 11.73 -10.78
CA GLY A 176 -3.31 11.10 -11.93
C GLY A 176 -3.64 9.63 -11.66
N ASN A 177 -4.59 9.10 -12.43
CA ASN A 177 -4.92 7.68 -12.37
C ASN A 177 -3.79 6.86 -13.00
N PHE A 178 -3.42 5.77 -12.33
CA PHE A 178 -2.40 4.84 -12.78
C PHE A 178 -2.83 3.39 -12.59
N ILE A 179 -2.19 2.51 -13.34
CA ILE A 179 -2.40 1.06 -13.26
C ILE A 179 -1.12 0.38 -12.84
N LEU A 180 -1.25 -0.83 -12.30
CA LEU A 180 -0.14 -1.71 -11.95
C LEU A 180 -0.31 -3.07 -12.60
N TRP A 181 0.81 -3.69 -12.97
CA TRP A 181 0.88 -5.10 -13.31
C TRP A 181 2.18 -5.70 -12.77
N GLU A 182 2.13 -6.99 -12.45
CA GLU A 182 3.30 -7.72 -11.94
C GLU A 182 4.07 -8.34 -13.11
N GLU A 183 5.39 -8.11 -13.14
CA GLU A 183 6.24 -8.46 -14.28
C GLU A 183 6.51 -9.96 -14.43
N GLN A 184 6.47 -10.71 -13.32
CA GLN A 184 6.73 -12.14 -13.31
C GLN A 184 5.49 -13.00 -13.55
N GLY A 185 4.32 -12.38 -13.67
CA GLY A 185 3.04 -13.04 -13.90
C GLY A 185 2.36 -13.52 -12.62
N ARG A 186 2.74 -12.98 -11.45
CA ARG A 186 2.09 -13.33 -10.18
C ARG A 186 0.62 -12.96 -10.19
N THR A 187 -0.21 -13.81 -9.60
CA THR A 187 -1.68 -13.66 -9.57
C THR A 187 -2.27 -13.70 -8.17
N ASP A 188 -1.43 -13.76 -7.15
CA ASP A 188 -1.79 -13.95 -5.76
C ASP A 188 -2.06 -12.64 -4.99
N TYR A 189 -1.94 -11.48 -5.65
CA TYR A 189 -2.35 -10.18 -5.11
C TYR A 189 -3.75 -9.78 -5.63
N SER A 190 -4.40 -8.88 -4.90
CA SER A 190 -5.74 -8.39 -5.25
C SER A 190 -5.90 -6.91 -4.94
N TYR A 191 -7.10 -6.37 -5.21
CA TYR A 191 -7.47 -5.00 -4.90
C TYR A 191 -8.58 -5.01 -3.85
N ASN A 192 -8.44 -4.18 -2.82
CA ASN A 192 -9.36 -4.18 -1.68
C ASN A 192 -10.74 -3.56 -1.99
N ALA A 193 -10.82 -2.70 -3.03
CA ALA A 193 -12.01 -1.93 -3.34
C ALA A 193 -12.71 -2.41 -4.61
N THR A 194 -14.04 -2.35 -4.62
CA THR A 194 -14.86 -2.63 -5.80
C THR A 194 -15.11 -1.37 -6.62
N MET A 195 -15.51 -1.54 -7.90
CA MET A 195 -15.89 -0.41 -8.76
C MET A 195 -17.03 0.42 -8.14
N LYS A 196 -17.96 -0.23 -7.43
CA LYS A 196 -19.06 0.42 -6.70
C LYS A 196 -18.54 1.29 -5.56
N GLN A 197 -17.59 0.79 -4.76
CA GLN A 197 -16.98 1.55 -3.66
C GLN A 197 -16.13 2.71 -4.17
N ALA A 198 -15.49 2.55 -5.34
CA ALA A 198 -14.78 3.62 -6.01
C ALA A 198 -15.70 4.71 -6.57
N GLY A 199 -17.02 4.49 -6.61
CA GLY A 199 -18.00 5.45 -7.12
C GLY A 199 -18.15 5.42 -8.65
N CYS A 200 -17.79 4.31 -9.30
CA CYS A 200 -17.93 4.20 -10.75
C CYS A 200 -19.40 4.22 -11.17
N HIS A 201 -19.69 5.06 -12.17
CA HIS A 201 -20.99 5.10 -12.84
C HIS A 201 -21.12 4.04 -13.93
N LYS A 202 -19.98 3.57 -14.48
CA LYS A 202 -19.91 2.44 -15.42
C LYS A 202 -18.85 1.42 -15.07
N VAL A 203 -18.91 0.25 -15.70
CA VAL A 203 -17.90 -0.80 -15.49
C VAL A 203 -16.53 -0.24 -15.91
N ALA A 204 -15.58 -0.24 -14.98
CA ALA A 204 -14.21 0.18 -15.25
C ALA A 204 -13.47 -0.90 -16.04
N GLN A 205 -12.47 -0.49 -16.82
CA GLN A 205 -11.59 -1.42 -17.51
C GLN A 205 -10.80 -2.27 -16.51
N THR A 206 -10.55 -3.53 -16.86
CA THR A 206 -9.69 -4.46 -16.12
C THR A 206 -8.65 -5.09 -17.03
N TRP A 207 -7.55 -5.58 -16.46
CA TRP A 207 -6.51 -6.30 -17.23
C TRP A 207 -7.04 -7.49 -18.02
N SER A 208 -8.02 -8.20 -17.48
CA SER A 208 -8.67 -9.30 -18.20
C SER A 208 -9.36 -8.82 -19.47
N GLN A 209 -10.11 -7.71 -19.39
CA GLN A 209 -10.80 -7.13 -20.55
C GLN A 209 -9.80 -6.60 -21.58
N ILE A 210 -8.76 -5.89 -21.13
CA ILE A 210 -7.73 -5.34 -22.03
C ILE A 210 -7.05 -6.47 -22.81
N ARG A 211 -6.69 -7.57 -22.13
CA ARG A 211 -6.11 -8.75 -22.78
C ARG A 211 -7.06 -9.35 -23.81
N ASP A 212 -8.33 -9.50 -23.48
CA ASP A 212 -9.33 -10.07 -24.39
C ASP A 212 -9.57 -9.17 -25.62
N GLU A 213 -9.52 -7.85 -25.45
CA GLU A 213 -9.67 -6.86 -26.53
C GLU A 213 -8.47 -6.81 -27.49
N GLN A 214 -7.25 -7.05 -27.00
CA GLN A 214 -6.02 -6.87 -27.77
C GLN A 214 -5.38 -8.17 -28.27
N GLY A 215 -5.82 -9.32 -27.77
CA GLY A 215 -5.29 -10.62 -28.15
C GLY A 215 -3.92 -10.91 -27.52
N MET A 216 -3.01 -11.51 -28.29
CA MET A 216 -1.68 -11.89 -27.79
C MET A 216 -0.80 -10.65 -27.55
N LEU A 217 -0.61 -10.31 -26.28
CA LEU A 217 0.33 -9.29 -25.83
C LEU A 217 1.74 -9.88 -25.67
N THR A 218 2.75 -9.16 -26.14
CA THR A 218 4.17 -9.49 -25.89
C THR A 218 4.67 -8.94 -24.55
N ASP A 219 4.08 -7.84 -24.10
CA ASP A 219 4.26 -7.23 -22.79
C ASP A 219 2.91 -6.66 -22.33
N TRP A 220 2.55 -6.87 -21.07
CA TRP A 220 1.38 -6.26 -20.44
C TRP A 220 1.39 -4.74 -20.56
N GLY A 221 2.58 -4.14 -20.53
CA GLY A 221 2.76 -2.70 -20.73
C GLY A 221 2.33 -2.20 -22.11
N GLN A 222 2.20 -3.03 -23.14
CA GLN A 222 1.68 -2.55 -24.43
C GLN A 222 0.16 -2.49 -24.47
N GLY A 223 -0.49 -3.18 -23.52
CA GLY A 223 -1.91 -3.38 -23.60
C GLY A 223 -2.71 -2.19 -23.07
N TRP A 224 -2.33 -1.65 -21.92
CA TRP A 224 -3.12 -0.61 -21.28
C TRP A 224 -2.30 0.67 -21.08
N GLY A 225 -2.86 1.80 -21.54
CA GLY A 225 -2.22 3.09 -21.42
C GLY A 225 -3.16 4.26 -21.69
N PRO A 226 -2.61 5.48 -21.76
CA PRO A 226 -3.39 6.68 -22.05
C PRO A 226 -4.19 6.66 -23.36
N TRP A 227 -3.77 5.85 -24.34
CA TRP A 227 -4.43 5.79 -25.65
C TRP A 227 -5.76 5.02 -25.66
N ASN A 228 -6.00 4.15 -24.66
CA ASN A 228 -7.23 3.36 -24.57
C ASN A 228 -7.92 3.47 -23.21
N TYR A 229 -7.44 4.34 -22.32
CA TYR A 229 -8.05 4.57 -21.01
C TYR A 229 -9.44 5.21 -21.14
N ARG A 230 -10.40 4.65 -20.39
CA ARG A 230 -11.77 5.14 -20.29
C ARG A 230 -12.14 5.33 -18.83
N SER A 231 -12.44 6.57 -18.45
CA SER A 231 -12.89 6.88 -17.10
C SER A 231 -14.24 6.21 -16.80
N CYS A 232 -14.36 5.55 -15.65
CA CYS A 232 -15.62 4.96 -15.20
C CYS A 232 -16.61 5.98 -14.60
N PHE A 233 -16.20 7.24 -14.47
CA PHE A 233 -16.95 8.30 -13.79
C PHE A 233 -17.82 9.13 -14.72
N GLU A 234 -17.69 8.94 -16.03
CA GLU A 234 -18.58 9.61 -16.98
C GLU A 234 -19.99 9.05 -16.87
N GLU A 235 -20.98 9.93 -16.77
CA GLU A 235 -22.39 9.55 -16.72
C GLU A 235 -22.80 8.79 -17.98
N THR A 236 -23.57 7.72 -17.78
CA THR A 236 -24.16 6.95 -18.87
C THR A 236 -25.66 6.80 -18.63
N ASN A 237 -26.45 6.98 -19.69
CA ASN A 237 -27.90 6.75 -19.65
C ASN A 237 -28.27 5.25 -19.64
N THR A 238 -27.28 4.35 -19.65
CA THR A 238 -27.49 2.90 -19.69
C THR A 238 -27.61 2.35 -18.29
N VAL A 239 -28.62 1.51 -18.05
CA VAL A 239 -28.74 0.72 -16.82
C VAL A 239 -27.63 -0.30 -16.79
N ILE A 240 -26.78 -0.24 -15.78
CA ILE A 240 -25.65 -1.16 -15.61
C ILE A 240 -26.02 -2.18 -14.55
N ASP A 241 -25.74 -3.44 -14.84
CA ASP A 241 -25.91 -4.50 -13.85
C ASP A 241 -25.00 -4.21 -12.64
N SER A 242 -25.64 -3.98 -11.50
CA SER A 242 -24.99 -3.72 -10.23
C SER A 242 -24.01 -4.84 -9.82
N SER A 243 -24.20 -6.07 -10.32
CA SER A 243 -23.29 -7.20 -10.08
C SER A 243 -21.90 -6.95 -10.68
N LEU A 244 -21.83 -6.28 -11.85
CA LEU A 244 -20.56 -5.98 -12.51
C LEU A 244 -19.75 -4.92 -11.75
N LEU A 245 -20.44 -4.03 -11.03
CA LEU A 245 -19.79 -3.03 -10.18
C LEU A 245 -19.19 -3.61 -8.89
N GLN A 246 -19.47 -4.88 -8.57
CA GLN A 246 -18.84 -5.58 -7.43
C GLN A 246 -17.46 -6.14 -7.77
N ARG A 247 -17.03 -6.08 -9.04
CA ARG A 247 -15.69 -6.51 -9.43
C ARG A 247 -14.62 -5.57 -8.83
N PRO A 248 -13.39 -6.07 -8.60
CA PRO A 248 -12.30 -5.26 -8.08
C PRO A 248 -11.98 -4.07 -8.99
N TYR A 249 -11.72 -2.91 -8.40
CA TYR A 249 -11.31 -1.71 -9.11
C TYR A 249 -9.78 -1.65 -9.22
N GLN A 250 -9.25 -1.88 -10.43
CA GLN A 250 -7.80 -2.07 -10.66
C GLN A 250 -7.04 -0.77 -10.98
N ILE A 251 -7.73 0.37 -10.98
CA ILE A 251 -7.12 1.68 -11.23
C ILE A 251 -6.82 2.32 -9.87
N LEU A 252 -5.62 2.83 -9.72
CA LEU A 252 -5.12 3.43 -8.49
C LEU A 252 -4.96 4.94 -8.64
N ASN A 253 -5.07 5.63 -7.51
CA ASN A 253 -4.83 7.06 -7.39
C ASN A 253 -4.28 7.33 -5.99
N SER A 254 -3.41 8.34 -5.84
CA SER A 254 -2.91 8.82 -4.55
C SER A 254 -3.99 9.07 -3.48
N THR A 255 -5.20 9.48 -3.87
CA THR A 255 -6.34 9.73 -2.98
C THR A 255 -7.47 8.71 -3.16
N GLY A 256 -7.20 7.63 -3.88
CA GLY A 256 -8.18 6.60 -4.22
C GLY A 256 -8.46 5.65 -3.06
N VAL A 257 -9.60 4.95 -3.16
CA VAL A 257 -10.00 3.90 -2.20
C VAL A 257 -9.43 2.52 -2.53
N SER A 258 -8.97 2.31 -3.77
CA SER A 258 -8.38 1.04 -4.20
C SER A 258 -6.91 0.97 -3.86
N TRP A 259 -6.54 -0.08 -3.15
CA TRP A 259 -5.23 -0.36 -2.58
C TRP A 259 -4.92 -1.84 -2.91
N LEU A 260 -3.64 -2.18 -3.03
CA LEU A 260 -3.19 -3.55 -3.18
C LEU A 260 -3.37 -4.32 -1.88
N GLN A 261 -3.81 -5.56 -2.00
CA GLN A 261 -3.94 -6.51 -0.91
C GLN A 261 -3.15 -7.77 -1.23
N PHE A 262 -2.30 -8.18 -0.29
CA PHE A 262 -1.42 -9.33 -0.40
C PHE A 262 -1.96 -10.52 0.40
N PRO A 263 -1.55 -11.76 0.06
CA PRO A 263 -1.94 -12.94 0.82
C PRO A 263 -1.19 -13.00 2.16
N ASN A 264 -1.90 -13.38 3.22
CA ASN A 264 -1.33 -13.54 4.57
C ASN A 264 -0.72 -14.92 4.83
N THR A 265 -0.61 -15.77 3.80
CA THR A 265 -0.18 -17.17 3.96
C THR A 265 1.31 -17.38 3.77
N HIS A 266 2.00 -16.48 3.08
CA HIS A 266 3.42 -16.59 2.80
C HIS A 266 4.04 -15.20 2.58
N ASP A 267 5.32 -15.07 2.92
CA ASP A 267 6.10 -13.88 2.59
C ASP A 267 6.56 -13.96 1.14
N SER A 268 6.61 -12.83 0.45
CA SER A 268 6.83 -12.83 -1.00
C SER A 268 7.41 -11.55 -1.56
N MET A 269 8.10 -11.70 -2.69
CA MET A 269 8.61 -10.58 -3.48
C MET A 269 7.74 -10.40 -4.73
N TYR A 270 7.33 -9.16 -4.97
CA TYR A 270 6.55 -8.73 -6.13
C TYR A 270 7.32 -7.66 -6.88
N THR A 271 7.35 -7.75 -8.21
CA THR A 271 7.94 -6.73 -9.08
C THR A 271 6.85 -6.09 -9.92
N PHE A 272 6.49 -4.87 -9.58
CA PHE A 272 5.42 -4.14 -10.24
C PHE A 272 5.98 -3.15 -11.25
N ARG A 273 5.30 -3.03 -12.38
CA ARG A 273 5.35 -1.82 -13.22
C ARG A 273 4.10 -0.99 -13.01
N ALA A 274 4.30 0.32 -12.94
CA ALA A 274 3.25 1.31 -12.84
C ALA A 274 3.28 2.25 -14.01
N ARG A 275 2.12 2.57 -14.57
CA ARG A 275 1.99 3.57 -15.62
C ARG A 275 0.82 4.51 -15.38
N ILE A 276 1.04 5.79 -15.63
CA ILE A 276 -0.04 6.78 -15.65
C ILE A 276 -0.93 6.56 -16.87
N VAL A 277 -2.24 6.38 -16.65
CA VAL A 277 -3.22 6.14 -17.71
C VAL A 277 -4.07 7.37 -18.02
N ASP A 278 -4.05 8.39 -17.18
CA ASP A 278 -4.78 9.63 -17.40
C ASP A 278 -4.23 10.41 -18.63
N PRO A 279 -4.98 10.53 -19.74
CA PRO A 279 -4.52 11.14 -20.99
C PRO A 279 -4.14 12.61 -20.87
N ASN A 280 -4.75 13.34 -19.93
CA ASN A 280 -4.52 14.76 -19.71
C ASN A 280 -3.45 15.05 -18.63
N TYR A 281 -2.89 14.01 -17.99
CA TYR A 281 -1.98 14.21 -16.87
C TYR A 281 -0.59 14.74 -17.29
N SER A 282 -0.02 14.17 -18.36
CA SER A 282 1.32 14.51 -18.83
C SER A 282 1.53 14.18 -20.30
N PHE A 283 2.43 14.94 -20.96
CA PHE A 283 2.93 14.61 -22.29
C PHE A 283 3.99 13.50 -22.27
N CYS A 284 4.56 13.15 -21.13
CA CYS A 284 5.50 12.03 -21.04
C CYS A 284 4.76 10.70 -21.00
N ASP A 285 5.41 9.66 -21.49
CA ASP A 285 5.02 8.29 -21.16
C ASP A 285 5.65 7.95 -19.81
N LEU A 286 4.84 8.05 -18.75
CA LEU A 286 5.30 7.98 -17.37
C LEU A 286 5.12 6.57 -16.83
N GLU A 287 6.23 5.86 -16.70
CA GLU A 287 6.30 4.49 -16.20
C GLU A 287 7.42 4.33 -15.17
N ILE A 288 7.24 3.45 -14.19
CA ILE A 288 8.25 3.07 -13.20
C ILE A 288 8.13 1.59 -12.89
N SER A 289 9.27 0.95 -12.60
CA SER A 289 9.32 -0.39 -12.02
C SER A 289 9.77 -0.30 -10.56
N PHE A 290 9.14 -1.05 -9.67
CA PHE A 290 9.55 -1.13 -8.27
C PHE A 290 9.22 -2.49 -7.68
N ALA A 291 9.91 -2.84 -6.59
CA ALA A 291 9.65 -4.08 -5.87
C ALA A 291 8.96 -3.85 -4.53
N VAL A 292 8.14 -4.83 -4.14
CA VAL A 292 7.48 -4.90 -2.83
C VAL A 292 7.82 -6.25 -2.22
N GLN A 293 8.30 -6.22 -0.98
CA GLN A 293 8.55 -7.40 -0.17
C GLN A 293 7.50 -7.47 0.94
N THR A 294 6.67 -8.49 0.92
CA THR A 294 5.71 -8.74 1.99
C THR A 294 6.36 -9.50 3.14
N TYR A 295 5.94 -9.20 4.37
CA TYR A 295 6.41 -9.87 5.57
C TYR A 295 5.28 -10.07 6.58
N GLY A 296 5.49 -10.95 7.56
CA GLY A 296 4.54 -11.17 8.65
C GLY A 296 3.38 -12.07 8.28
N ALA A 297 3.53 -12.87 7.21
CA ALA A 297 2.57 -13.92 6.90
C ALA A 297 2.42 -14.91 8.06
N GLN A 298 1.18 -15.20 8.41
CA GLN A 298 0.84 -16.17 9.44
C GLN A 298 1.00 -17.56 8.86
N HIS A 299 2.09 -18.24 9.22
CA HIS A 299 2.29 -19.62 8.82
C HIS A 299 1.40 -20.51 9.71
N PRO A 300 0.52 -21.35 9.13
CA PRO A 300 -0.34 -22.24 9.93
C PRO A 300 0.45 -23.24 10.79
N GLU A 301 1.72 -23.48 10.45
CA GLU A 301 2.65 -24.28 11.26
C GLU A 301 2.93 -23.61 12.62
N ASP A 302 3.01 -22.28 12.70
CA ASP A 302 3.25 -21.57 13.96
C ASP A 302 2.10 -21.77 14.94
N LEU A 303 0.85 -21.77 14.45
CA LEU A 303 -0.31 -21.99 15.31
C LEU A 303 -0.34 -23.43 15.86
N THR A 304 0.05 -24.40 15.02
CA THR A 304 0.10 -25.81 15.39
C THR A 304 1.21 -26.08 16.41
N VAL A 305 2.40 -25.54 16.18
CA VAL A 305 3.53 -25.63 17.12
C VAL A 305 3.20 -24.94 18.43
N THR A 306 2.56 -23.77 18.38
CA THR A 306 2.11 -23.04 19.59
C THR A 306 1.07 -23.84 20.37
N MET A 307 0.09 -24.45 19.70
CA MET A 307 -0.92 -25.29 20.37
C MET A 307 -0.30 -26.54 21.01
N ILE A 308 0.64 -27.22 20.33
CA ILE A 308 1.32 -28.39 20.87
C ILE A 308 2.19 -28.02 22.07
N THR A 309 2.95 -26.93 21.99
CA THR A 309 3.83 -26.49 23.10
C THR A 309 3.03 -26.04 24.32
N VAL A 310 2.01 -25.18 24.14
CA VAL A 310 1.16 -24.74 25.26
C VAL A 310 0.37 -25.91 25.85
N GLY A 311 -0.20 -26.77 25.00
CA GLY A 311 -0.89 -27.99 25.44
C GLY A 311 0.03 -28.93 26.21
N GLY A 312 1.26 -29.11 25.74
CA GLY A 312 2.30 -29.91 26.41
C GLY A 312 2.68 -29.36 27.79
N ILE A 313 2.86 -28.05 27.91
CA ILE A 313 3.16 -27.39 29.19
C ILE A 313 1.99 -27.56 30.17
N MET A 314 0.76 -27.29 29.73
CA MET A 314 -0.44 -27.46 30.56
C MET A 314 -0.61 -28.92 31.01
N GLY A 315 -0.36 -29.87 30.11
CA GLY A 315 -0.37 -31.30 30.42
C GLY A 315 0.70 -31.69 31.46
N ALA A 316 1.93 -31.19 31.31
CA ALA A 316 3.01 -31.44 32.26
C ALA A 316 2.71 -30.87 33.65
N VAL A 317 2.14 -29.67 33.74
CA VAL A 317 1.71 -29.07 35.01
C VAL A 317 0.61 -29.90 35.66
N LEU A 318 -0.41 -30.33 34.91
CA LEU A 318 -1.47 -31.20 35.42
C LEU A 318 -0.94 -32.54 35.92
N LEU A 319 -0.03 -33.17 35.16
CA LEU A 319 0.61 -34.42 35.58
C LEU A 319 1.48 -34.23 36.82
N GLY A 320 2.19 -33.11 36.93
CA GLY A 320 2.95 -32.74 38.13
C GLY A 320 2.06 -32.55 39.36
N LEU A 321 0.93 -31.85 39.20
CA LEU A 321 -0.07 -31.66 40.26
C LEU A 321 -0.70 -32.99 40.70
N LEU A 322 -1.09 -33.84 39.74
CA LEU A 322 -1.64 -35.17 40.01
C LEU A 322 -0.59 -36.06 40.71
N GLY A 323 0.64 -36.09 40.22
CA GLY A 323 1.74 -36.82 40.83
C GLY A 323 2.00 -36.38 42.28
N SER A 324 2.06 -35.07 42.51
CA SER A 324 2.18 -34.48 43.84
C SER A 324 1.03 -34.90 44.77
N TYR A 325 -0.21 -34.84 44.26
CA TYR A 325 -1.40 -35.28 45.02
C TYR A 325 -1.33 -36.77 45.41
N PHE A 326 -0.91 -37.65 44.50
CA PHE A 326 -0.78 -39.08 44.80
C PHE A 326 0.35 -39.37 45.81
N VAL A 327 1.48 -38.67 45.70
CA VAL A 327 2.59 -38.76 46.69
C VAL A 327 2.12 -38.30 48.07
N TYR A 328 1.44 -37.14 48.13
CA TYR A 328 0.87 -36.60 49.37
C TYR A 328 -0.15 -37.57 49.99
N ARG A 329 -1.05 -38.14 49.18
CA ARG A 329 -2.05 -39.12 49.63
C ARG A 329 -1.39 -40.40 50.17
N LYS A 330 -0.30 -40.85 49.55
CA LYS A 330 0.46 -42.03 50.00
C LYS A 330 1.14 -41.77 51.35
N GLN A 331 1.78 -40.61 51.53
CA GLN A 331 2.40 -40.23 52.81
C GLN A 331 1.37 -40.06 53.93
N THR A 332 0.24 -39.41 53.66
CA THR A 332 -0.84 -39.24 54.65
C THR A 332 -1.49 -40.56 55.04
N SER A 333 -1.69 -41.48 54.08
CA SER A 333 -2.14 -42.85 54.36
C SER A 333 -1.16 -43.62 55.27
N GLN A 334 0.14 -43.54 54.98
CA GLN A 334 1.17 -44.16 55.81
C GLN A 334 1.19 -43.58 57.23
N ALA A 335 1.11 -42.24 57.37
CA ALA A 335 1.04 -41.58 58.67
C ALA A 335 -0.20 -42.00 59.49
N PHE A 336 -1.34 -42.22 58.83
CA PHE A 336 -2.55 -42.72 59.48
C PHE A 336 -2.39 -44.17 59.97
N ALA A 337 -1.78 -45.04 59.16
CA ALA A 337 -1.50 -46.42 59.53
C ALA A 337 -0.53 -46.53 60.72
N THR A 338 0.52 -45.70 60.76
CA THR A 338 1.46 -45.67 61.89
C THR A 338 0.79 -45.19 63.18
N ARG A 339 -0.05 -44.15 63.12
CA ARG A 339 -0.83 -43.69 64.27
C ARG A 339 -1.80 -44.76 64.79
N MET A 340 -2.44 -45.51 63.88
CA MET A 340 -3.37 -46.58 64.27
C MET A 340 -2.66 -47.79 64.91
N MET A 341 -1.42 -48.11 64.48
CA MET A 341 -0.60 -49.10 65.19
C MET A 341 -0.17 -48.62 66.58
N LEU A 342 0.19 -47.35 66.72
CA LEU A 342 0.60 -46.76 68.00
C LEU A 342 -0.55 -46.74 69.03
N VAL A 343 -1.77 -46.42 68.57
CA VAL A 343 -2.99 -46.53 69.39
C VAL A 343 -3.29 -47.98 69.78
N LYS A 344 -3.09 -48.95 68.88
CA LYS A 344 -3.26 -50.37 69.20
C LYS A 344 -2.20 -50.89 70.19
N MET A 345 -0.99 -50.33 70.20
CA MET A 345 0.03 -50.67 71.20
C MET A 345 -0.31 -50.08 72.56
N LEU A 346 -0.74 -48.80 72.62
CA LEU A 346 -1.17 -48.16 73.87
C LEU A 346 -2.38 -48.87 74.50
N HIS A 347 -3.32 -49.36 73.70
CA HIS A 347 -4.47 -50.12 74.21
C HIS A 347 -4.12 -51.56 74.65
N LYS A 348 -2.99 -52.11 74.20
CA LYS A 348 -2.51 -53.43 74.62
C LYS A 348 -1.74 -53.36 75.95
N GLU A 349 -1.17 -52.21 76.27
CA GLU A 349 -0.43 -51.97 77.52
C GLU A 349 -1.36 -51.72 78.73
N ASP A 350 -2.59 -51.25 78.49
CA ASP A 350 -3.60 -51.05 79.54
C ASP A 350 -4.21 -52.38 80.03
N HIS A 351 -4.22 -53.42 79.18
CA HIS A 351 -4.76 -54.73 79.55
C HIS A 351 -3.79 -55.65 80.30
N SER A 352 -2.50 -55.30 80.46
CA SER A 352 -1.53 -56.13 81.18
C SER A 352 -1.38 -55.81 82.67
N HIS A 353 -2.01 -54.75 83.21
CA HIS A 353 -1.83 -54.34 84.61
C HIS A 353 -3.01 -54.62 85.57
N GLN A 354 -4.12 -55.22 85.12
CA GLN A 354 -5.24 -55.57 86.02
C GLN A 354 -5.39 -57.07 86.20
N ARG A 355 -4.52 -57.67 87.03
CA ARG A 355 -4.82 -58.96 87.67
C ARG A 355 -4.03 -59.16 88.97
N GLU A 356 -4.49 -58.54 90.06
CA GLU A 356 -4.32 -59.06 91.43
C GLU A 356 -5.37 -58.45 92.38
N SER A 357 -6.09 -59.34 93.08
CA SER A 357 -7.15 -59.12 94.10
C SER A 357 -6.52 -58.82 95.50
N PRO A 358 -7.23 -58.47 96.62
CA PRO A 358 -8.59 -58.90 97.00
C PRO A 358 -9.47 -57.95 97.88
N VAL A 359 -10.70 -58.44 98.08
CA VAL A 359 -11.84 -57.99 98.93
C VAL A 359 -11.48 -57.90 100.43
N PRO A 360 -12.04 -56.95 101.24
CA PRO A 360 -13.11 -57.32 102.20
C PRO A 360 -14.19 -56.27 102.55
N LYS A 361 -15.39 -56.83 102.80
CA LYS A 361 -16.43 -56.56 103.83
C LYS A 361 -17.14 -55.19 104.00
N LYS A 362 -18.47 -55.32 103.87
CA LYS A 362 -19.63 -54.53 104.37
C LYS A 362 -19.41 -53.62 105.59
N ARG A 363 -19.98 -52.41 105.52
CA ARG A 363 -20.78 -51.80 106.60
C ARG A 363 -21.89 -50.90 106.04
N THR A 364 -22.95 -50.81 106.84
CA THR A 364 -24.32 -50.36 106.62
C THR A 364 -24.55 -48.85 106.72
N SER A 365 -25.70 -48.43 106.15
CA SER A 365 -26.55 -47.27 106.54
C SER A 365 -26.08 -45.91 106.00
N VAL A 366 -26.90 -44.94 105.57
CA VAL A 366 -28.25 -44.48 105.93
C VAL A 366 -28.72 -43.50 104.83
N LEU A 367 -30.06 -43.43 104.63
CA LEU A 367 -30.95 -42.34 104.15
C LEU A 367 -30.48 -41.25 103.17
N GLY A 368 -31.43 -40.86 102.30
CA GLY A 368 -31.57 -39.50 101.77
C GLY A 368 -31.78 -39.48 100.26
N ASP A 369 -32.95 -39.82 99.72
CA ASP A 369 -34.08 -38.92 99.45
C ASP A 369 -33.76 -37.71 98.54
N ILE A 370 -34.60 -37.59 97.50
CA ILE A 370 -35.10 -36.37 96.83
C ILE A 370 -34.63 -36.10 95.37
N TRP A 371 -35.60 -36.33 94.46
CA TRP A 371 -36.05 -35.54 93.28
C TRP A 371 -35.04 -34.53 92.68
N SER A 372 -34.80 -34.49 91.36
CA SER A 372 -35.76 -34.27 90.26
C SER A 372 -35.06 -34.42 88.91
#